data_AF-A0A8B3GXM9-F1
#
_entry.id   AF-A0A8B3GXM9-F1
#
_cell.length_a   1.000
_cell.length_b   1.000
_cell.length_c   1.000
_cell.angle_alpha   90.00
_cell.angle_beta   90.00
_cell.angle_gamma   90.00
#
_symmetry.space_group_name_H-M   'P 1'
#
loop_
_entity.id
_entity.type
_entity.pdbx_description
1 polymer ?
#
loop_
_entity_poly.entity_id
_entity_poly.type
_entity_poly.pdbx_seq_one_letter_code
_entity_poly.pdbx_strand_id
1 'polypeptide(L)'
;MRKYGSDQLEDKRAYYAQQRIKPTGKFTEMIVRSYYIIWALAHTNPDKECFTSQANEHKIKDLVYQDLGDPVASVVADARNELVKMYYVRYVKDDEDNRWKIRLEKPLDFLQPGEDLAYRTKYEKAVKHLR
;
A
#
# COMPACT_ATOMS: atom_id res chain seq x y z
N MET A 1 -2.75 2.37 16.66
CA MET A 1 -3.04 3.39 15.63
C MET A 1 -4.55 3.56 15.52
N ARG A 2 -5.07 4.79 15.63
CA ARG A 2 -6.51 5.08 15.49
C ARG A 2 -6.89 5.13 14.02
N LYS A 3 -7.93 4.40 13.61
CA LYS A 3 -8.47 4.43 12.25
C LYS A 3 -9.39 5.65 12.06
N TYR A 4 -9.62 6.05 10.81
CA TYR A 4 -10.51 7.16 10.49
C TYR A 4 -11.99 6.79 10.71
N GLY A 5 -12.78 7.77 11.15
CA GLY A 5 -14.25 7.69 11.11
C GLY A 5 -14.79 7.86 9.69
N SER A 6 -16.10 7.68 9.49
CA SER A 6 -16.75 7.78 8.17
C SER A 6 -16.41 9.08 7.44
N ASP A 7 -16.63 10.21 8.09
CA ASP A 7 -16.53 11.53 7.47
C ASP A 7 -15.07 11.83 7.09
N GLN A 8 -14.14 11.43 7.97
CA GLN A 8 -12.70 11.52 7.71
C GLN A 8 -12.26 10.64 6.54
N LEU A 9 -12.90 9.48 6.33
CA LEU A 9 -12.56 8.59 5.22
C LEU A 9 -12.94 9.22 3.88
N GLU A 10 -14.12 9.84 3.80
CA GLU A 10 -14.59 10.50 2.58
C GLU A 10 -13.67 11.68 2.22
N ASP A 11 -13.36 12.54 3.21
CA ASP A 11 -12.42 13.66 3.03
C ASP A 11 -11.05 13.19 2.55
N LYS A 12 -10.51 12.12 3.14
CA LYS A 12 -9.20 11.57 2.77
C LYS A 12 -9.22 10.98 1.36
N ARG A 13 -10.26 10.25 0.98
CA ARG A 13 -10.40 9.70 -0.37
C ARG A 13 -10.51 10.82 -1.40
N ALA A 14 -11.33 11.84 -1.13
CA ALA A 14 -11.46 13.00 -2.00
C ALA A 14 -10.12 13.74 -2.15
N TYR A 15 -9.39 13.93 -1.05
CA TYR A 15 -8.04 14.50 -1.08
C TYR A 15 -7.08 13.68 -1.95
N TYR A 16 -7.01 12.37 -1.76
CA TYR A 16 -6.11 11.52 -2.56
C TYR A 16 -6.51 11.45 -4.03
N ALA A 17 -7.81 11.43 -4.33
CA ALA A 17 -8.33 11.49 -5.70
C ALA A 17 -7.91 12.79 -6.40
N GLN A 18 -8.02 13.94 -5.73
CA GLN A 18 -7.55 15.22 -6.26
C GLN A 18 -6.03 15.22 -6.47
N GLN A 19 -5.27 14.64 -5.55
CA GLN A 19 -3.82 14.51 -5.67
C GLN A 19 -3.39 13.59 -6.83
N ARG A 20 -4.24 12.66 -7.29
CA ARG A 20 -3.99 11.90 -8.53
C ARG A 20 -4.07 12.78 -9.78
N ILE A 21 -4.92 13.80 -9.77
CA ILE A 21 -5.12 14.71 -10.90
C ILE A 21 -4.08 15.84 -10.88
N LYS A 22 -3.89 16.44 -9.70
CA LYS A 22 -2.96 17.57 -9.49
C LYS A 22 -2.08 17.28 -8.27
N PRO A 23 -0.95 16.58 -8.46
CA PRO A 23 -0.04 16.26 -7.36
C PRO A 23 0.56 17.53 -6.75
N THR A 24 0.48 17.68 -5.42
CA THR A 24 1.22 18.71 -4.67
C THR A 24 2.43 18.15 -3.95
N GLY A 25 2.70 16.85 -4.11
CA GLY A 25 3.82 16.13 -3.52
C GLY A 25 3.81 14.66 -3.93
N LYS A 26 4.76 13.89 -3.40
CA LYS A 26 4.98 12.48 -3.78
C LYS A 26 4.29 11.48 -2.84
N PHE A 27 3.77 11.93 -1.70
CA PHE A 27 3.27 11.03 -0.67
C PHE A 27 2.05 10.20 -1.11
N THR A 28 1.10 10.79 -1.85
CA THR A 28 -0.04 10.04 -2.41
C THR A 28 0.43 8.92 -3.34
N GLU A 29 1.46 9.18 -4.17
CA GLU A 29 2.07 8.15 -5.01
C GLU A 29 2.71 7.03 -4.17
N MET A 30 3.37 7.38 -3.06
CA MET A 30 3.96 6.40 -2.15
C MET A 30 2.91 5.51 -1.48
N ILE A 31 1.72 6.05 -1.13
CA ILE A 31 0.57 5.27 -0.65
C ILE A 31 0.14 4.25 -1.71
N VAL A 32 -0.08 4.71 -2.95
CA VAL A 32 -0.52 3.85 -4.06
C VAL A 32 0.50 2.74 -4.34
N ARG A 33 1.79 3.09 -4.44
CA ARG A 33 2.85 2.11 -4.69
C ARG A 33 3.01 1.10 -3.56
N SER A 34 2.92 1.56 -2.31
CA SER A 34 2.96 0.68 -1.15
C SER A 34 1.80 -0.31 -1.18
N TYR A 35 0.59 0.15 -1.52
CA TYR A 35 -0.57 -0.72 -1.68
C TYR A 35 -0.35 -1.78 -2.76
N TYR A 36 0.14 -1.39 -3.94
CA TYR A 36 0.31 -2.35 -5.04
C TYR A 36 1.49 -3.31 -4.86
N ILE A 37 2.52 -2.93 -4.10
CA ILE A 37 3.56 -3.88 -3.67
C ILE A 37 2.96 -4.91 -2.70
N ILE A 38 2.16 -4.47 -1.71
CA ILE A 38 1.46 -5.39 -0.80
C ILE A 38 0.51 -6.29 -1.60
N TRP A 39 -0.26 -5.72 -2.54
CA TRP A 39 -1.12 -6.47 -3.45
C TRP A 39 -0.33 -7.54 -4.20
N ALA A 40 0.80 -7.19 -4.80
CA ALA A 40 1.63 -8.11 -5.58
C ALA A 40 2.26 -9.22 -4.71
N LEU A 41 2.49 -8.97 -3.42
CA LEU A 41 2.96 -9.99 -2.47
C LEU A 41 1.84 -10.90 -1.98
N ALA A 42 0.59 -10.42 -1.94
CA ALA A 42 -0.53 -11.09 -1.28
C ALA A 42 -1.57 -11.69 -2.25
N HIS A 43 -1.69 -11.21 -3.49
CA HIS A 43 -2.82 -11.52 -4.37
C HIS A 43 -2.93 -12.99 -4.79
N THR A 44 -1.82 -13.73 -4.80
CA THR A 44 -1.79 -15.17 -5.11
C THR A 44 -2.19 -16.05 -3.92
N ASN A 45 -2.20 -15.51 -2.71
CA ASN A 45 -2.70 -16.19 -1.52
C ASN A 45 -4.25 -16.18 -1.54
N PRO A 46 -4.93 -17.31 -1.27
CA PRO A 46 -6.38 -17.34 -1.10
C PRO A 46 -6.90 -16.30 -0.10
N ASP A 47 -6.21 -16.10 1.02
CA ASP A 47 -6.61 -15.16 2.08
C ASP A 47 -6.25 -13.69 1.77
N LYS A 48 -5.57 -13.45 0.64
CA LYS A 48 -5.05 -12.12 0.26
C LYS A 48 -4.14 -11.53 1.33
N GLU A 49 -3.26 -12.38 1.85
CA GLU A 49 -2.28 -12.02 2.90
C GLU A 49 -0.84 -12.21 2.46
N CYS A 50 0.04 -11.37 3.00
CA CYS A 50 1.49 -11.56 2.99
C CYS A 50 2.06 -11.28 4.39
N PHE A 51 3.24 -11.80 4.71
CA PHE A 51 3.89 -11.50 5.99
C PHE A 51 4.36 -10.04 6.03
N THR A 52 4.30 -9.41 7.20
CA THR A 52 4.84 -8.04 7.39
C THR A 52 6.33 -7.97 7.07
N SER A 53 7.06 -9.07 7.21
CA SER A 53 8.47 -9.20 6.85
C SER A 53 8.74 -9.19 5.34
N GLN A 54 7.75 -9.51 4.50
CA GLN A 54 7.84 -9.41 3.04
C GLN A 54 7.59 -7.96 2.58
N ALA A 55 6.60 -7.30 3.20
CA ALA A 55 6.27 -5.90 2.94
C ALA A 55 6.97 -4.90 3.87
N ASN A 56 8.12 -5.29 4.44
CA ASN A 56 8.87 -4.45 5.36
C ASN A 56 9.37 -3.18 4.64
N GLU A 57 9.24 -2.03 5.29
CA GLU A 57 9.58 -0.73 4.74
C GLU A 57 11.04 -0.63 4.27
N HIS A 58 11.99 -1.28 4.95
CA HIS A 58 13.38 -1.30 4.52
C HIS A 58 13.61 -2.16 3.27
N LYS A 59 12.77 -3.17 3.03
CA LYS A 59 12.83 -4.02 1.84
C LYS A 59 12.18 -3.37 0.63
N ILE A 60 11.06 -2.69 0.83
CA ILE A 60 10.24 -2.19 -0.28
C ILE A 60 10.52 -0.72 -0.62
N LYS A 61 11.27 0.01 0.21
CA LYS A 61 11.49 1.46 0.03
C LYS A 61 12.02 1.82 -1.35
N ASP A 62 12.97 1.05 -1.90
CA ASP A 62 13.58 1.38 -3.19
C ASP A 62 12.56 1.22 -4.33
N LEU A 63 11.68 0.23 -4.25
CA LEU A 63 10.55 0.05 -5.20
C LEU A 63 9.47 1.12 -5.04
N VAL A 64 9.20 1.56 -3.81
CA VAL A 64 8.26 2.66 -3.56
C VAL A 64 8.82 3.96 -4.12
N TYR A 65 10.09 4.24 -3.85
CA TYR A 65 10.78 5.49 -4.22
C TYR A 65 11.32 5.52 -5.64
N GLN A 66 11.17 4.46 -6.44
CA GLN A 66 11.69 4.42 -7.81
C GLN A 66 11.35 5.70 -8.58
N ASP A 67 12.35 6.46 -9.02
CA ASP A 67 12.23 7.74 -9.74
C ASP A 67 11.58 8.90 -8.93
N LEU A 68 11.42 8.75 -7.61
CA LEU A 68 10.85 9.73 -6.68
C LEU A 68 11.90 10.39 -5.77
N GLY A 69 13.16 9.96 -5.82
CA GLY A 69 14.27 10.51 -5.03
C GLY A 69 14.81 9.53 -4.00
N ASP A 70 15.48 10.05 -2.97
CA ASP A 70 16.20 9.23 -2.00
C ASP A 70 15.25 8.41 -1.09
N PRO A 71 15.41 7.08 -1.01
CA PRO A 71 14.51 6.21 -0.24
C PRO A 71 14.58 6.41 1.27
N VAL A 72 13.46 6.80 1.88
CA VAL A 72 13.31 6.95 3.34
C VAL A 72 12.31 5.91 3.87
N ALA A 73 12.79 4.95 4.66
CA ALA A 73 11.96 3.85 5.16
C ALA A 73 10.78 4.32 6.04
N SER A 74 10.97 5.33 6.89
CA SER A 74 9.91 5.85 7.75
C SER A 74 8.73 6.43 6.95
N VAL A 75 8.97 7.05 5.80
CA VAL A 75 7.90 7.57 4.93
C VAL A 75 7.09 6.43 4.30
N VAL A 76 7.72 5.30 4.00
CA VAL A 76 7.03 4.08 3.54
C VAL A 76 6.20 3.47 4.66
N ALA A 77 6.71 3.46 5.89
CA ALA A 77 5.94 3.06 7.05
C ALA A 77 4.71 3.97 7.26
N ASP A 78 4.85 5.29 7.06
CA ASP A 78 3.74 6.24 7.12
C ASP A 78 2.71 6.01 6.01
N ALA A 79 3.16 5.75 4.77
CA ALA A 79 2.29 5.41 3.66
C ALA A 79 1.47 4.13 3.95
N ARG A 80 2.11 3.09 4.52
CA ARG A 80 1.45 1.87 4.98
C ARG A 80 0.46 2.13 6.12
N ASN A 81 0.84 2.96 7.08
CA ASN A 81 -0.02 3.34 8.20
C ASN A 81 -1.28 4.03 7.68
N GLU A 82 -1.15 4.88 6.66
CA GLU A 82 -2.30 5.53 6.03
C GLU A 82 -3.26 4.53 5.37
N LEU A 83 -2.74 3.51 4.67
CA LEU A 83 -3.57 2.42 4.12
C LEU A 83 -4.36 1.68 5.20
N VAL A 84 -3.77 1.47 6.38
CA VAL A 84 -4.45 0.82 7.52
C VAL A 84 -5.51 1.74 8.13
N LYS A 85 -5.21 3.03 8.30
CA LYS A 85 -6.20 4.01 8.81
C LYS A 85 -7.41 4.14 7.89
N MET A 86 -7.19 3.97 6.58
CA MET A 86 -8.22 4.03 5.54
C MET A 86 -8.91 2.69 5.23
N TYR A 87 -8.58 1.63 5.95
CA TYR A 87 -9.17 0.29 5.80
C TYR A 87 -8.93 -0.36 4.43
N TYR A 88 -7.83 -0.03 3.73
CA TYR A 88 -7.44 -0.78 2.52
C TYR A 88 -6.67 -2.05 2.88
N VAL A 89 -5.94 -2.02 4.00
CA VAL A 89 -5.23 -3.17 4.54
C VAL A 89 -5.41 -3.25 6.05
N ARG A 90 -5.18 -4.42 6.64
CA ARG A 90 -5.09 -4.58 8.10
C ARG A 90 -3.98 -5.53 8.49
N TYR A 91 -3.48 -5.36 9.72
CA TYR A 91 -2.61 -6.35 10.34
C TYR A 91 -3.44 -7.49 10.93
N VAL A 92 -3.05 -8.72 10.64
CA VAL A 92 -3.64 -9.94 11.20
C VAL A 92 -2.52 -10.71 11.88
N LYS A 93 -2.79 -11.25 13.06
CA LYS A 93 -1.84 -12.12 13.75
C LYS A 93 -2.05 -13.55 13.26
N ASP A 94 -0.98 -14.21 12.86
CA ASP A 94 -0.97 -15.64 12.60
C ASP A 94 -0.85 -16.36 13.96
N ASP A 95 -1.88 -17.10 14.33
CA ASP A 95 -1.95 -17.78 15.62
C ASP A 95 -1.05 -19.03 15.68
N GLU A 96 -0.70 -19.63 14.53
CA GLU A 96 0.16 -20.81 14.46
C GLU A 96 1.64 -20.43 14.60
N ASP A 97 2.07 -19.38 13.89
CA ASP A 97 3.48 -18.97 13.81
C ASP A 97 3.83 -17.75 14.68
N ASN A 98 2.85 -17.16 15.37
CA ASN A 98 3.01 -15.91 16.14
C ASN A 98 3.61 -14.75 15.30
N ARG A 99 3.41 -14.79 13.98
CA ARG A 99 3.90 -13.80 13.00
C ARG A 99 2.79 -12.85 12.60
N TRP A 100 3.15 -11.63 12.23
CA TRP A 100 2.18 -10.66 11.71
C TRP A 100 2.09 -10.75 10.19
N LYS A 101 0.85 -10.69 9.69
CA LYS A 101 0.50 -10.61 8.27
C LYS A 101 -0.19 -9.28 7.97
N ILE A 102 -0.13 -8.87 6.71
CA ILE A 102 -0.92 -7.78 6.14
C ILE A 102 -1.97 -8.43 5.23
N ARG A 103 -3.26 -8.19 5.52
CA ARG A 103 -4.39 -8.61 4.69
C ARG A 103 -4.89 -7.44 3.84
N LEU A 104 -5.15 -7.69 2.56
CA LEU A 104 -5.88 -6.74 1.70
C LEU A 104 -7.38 -6.80 2.03
N GLU A 105 -7.99 -5.66 2.28
CA GLU A 105 -9.43 -5.58 2.59
C GLU A 105 -10.25 -5.17 1.36
N LYS A 106 -9.76 -4.20 0.57
CA LYS A 106 -10.46 -3.68 -0.61
C LYS A 106 -9.50 -2.96 -1.57
N PRO A 107 -9.85 -2.85 -2.87
CA PRO A 107 -9.10 -2.04 -3.83
C PRO A 107 -9.10 -0.56 -3.47
N LEU A 108 -8.09 0.18 -3.97
CA LEU A 108 -8.09 1.64 -3.92
C LEU A 108 -9.21 2.20 -4.79
N ASP A 109 -10.00 3.10 -4.23
CA ASP A 109 -11.21 3.70 -4.85
C ASP A 109 -11.01 5.18 -5.20
N PHE A 110 -9.77 5.67 -5.17
CA PHE A 110 -9.38 7.05 -5.52
C PHE A 110 -8.42 7.13 -6.70
N LEU A 111 -8.33 6.06 -7.50
CA LEU A 111 -7.46 5.99 -8.67
C LEU A 111 -8.13 6.56 -9.92
N GLN A 112 -7.32 7.07 -10.85
CA GLN A 112 -7.76 7.45 -12.19
C GLN A 112 -8.04 6.21 -13.05
N PRO A 113 -8.88 6.32 -14.08
CA PRO A 113 -9.13 5.23 -15.02
C PRO A 113 -7.84 4.63 -15.58
N GLY A 114 -7.69 3.30 -15.51
CA GLY A 114 -6.54 2.57 -16.03
C GLY A 114 -5.35 2.42 -15.08
N GLU A 115 -5.27 3.22 -14.00
CA GLU A 115 -4.15 3.14 -13.05
C GLU A 115 -4.07 1.79 -12.35
N ASP A 116 -5.21 1.20 -11.97
CA ASP A 116 -5.22 -0.10 -11.27
C ASP A 116 -4.52 -1.20 -12.08
N LEU A 117 -4.87 -1.33 -13.36
CA LEU A 117 -4.24 -2.32 -14.24
C LEU A 117 -2.75 -2.03 -14.45
N ALA A 118 -2.38 -0.75 -14.61
CA ALA A 118 -0.99 -0.34 -14.80
C ALA A 118 -0.11 -0.71 -13.59
N TYR A 119 -0.59 -0.43 -12.37
CA TYR A 119 0.15 -0.74 -11.16
C TYR A 119 0.22 -2.24 -10.87
N ARG A 120 -0.87 -3.00 -11.07
CA ARG A 120 -0.86 -4.46 -10.92
C ARG A 120 0.19 -5.09 -11.82
N THR A 121 0.16 -4.73 -13.11
CA THR A 121 1.11 -5.22 -14.12
C THR A 121 2.55 -4.88 -13.74
N LYS A 122 2.81 -3.63 -13.31
CA LYS A 122 4.14 -3.19 -12.88
C LYS A 122 4.65 -4.01 -11.69
N TYR A 123 3.86 -4.09 -10.62
CA TYR A 123 4.34 -4.63 -9.36
C TYR A 123 4.30 -6.15 -9.28
N GLU A 124 3.43 -6.83 -10.03
CA GLU A 124 3.47 -8.28 -10.17
C GLU A 124 4.82 -8.76 -10.75
N LYS A 125 5.38 -8.02 -11.72
CA LYS A 125 6.72 -8.29 -12.24
C LYS A 125 7.80 -7.87 -11.24
N ALA A 126 7.65 -6.70 -10.62
CA ALA A 126 8.68 -6.11 -9.78
C ALA A 126 8.92 -6.92 -8.50
N VAL A 127 7.91 -7.46 -7.83
CA VAL A 127 8.11 -8.14 -6.52
C VAL A 127 8.63 -9.58 -6.63
N LYS A 128 8.89 -10.11 -7.83
CA LYS A 128 9.37 -11.49 -8.01
C LYS A 128 10.66 -11.78 -7.23
N HIS A 129 11.53 -10.78 -7.03
CA HIS A 129 12.77 -10.90 -6.27
C HIS A 129 12.60 -10.68 -4.75
N LEU A 130 11.41 -10.31 -4.30
CA LEU A 130 11.08 -10.08 -2.88
C LEU A 130 10.35 -11.26 -2.23
N ARG A 131 9.93 -12.23 -3.03
CA ARG A 131 9.20 -13.42 -2.58
C ARG A 131 10.15 -14.45 -1.97
#